data_AF-A0A5C8FWP1-F1
#
_entry.id   AF-A0A5C8FWP1-F1
#
_cell.length_a   1.000
_cell.length_b   1.000
_cell.length_c   1.000
_cell.angle_alpha   90.00
_cell.angle_beta   90.00
_cell.angle_gamma   90.00
#
_symmetry.space_group_name_H-M   'P 1'
#
loop_
_entity.id
_entity.type
_entity.pdbx_description
1 polymer ?
#
loop_
_entity_poly.entity_id
_entity_poly.type
_entity_poly.pdbx_seq_one_letter_code
_entity_poly.pdbx_strand_id
1 'polypeptide(L)'
;MDLIKRTFQHIKGINPKKEKLLWEEGVFDWQDAIEKIDYYAMPKSIKESLKEELPESIYNFNSKNYNYFIKKFPPSIIYRLYPLLSNETVFLDIETTGIKPSNAHITVIGCYDGKEMKVFVHGINEKEFLDYIKDYSIIVTFNGSCFDIPFLERYFETNINCAQIDLRFLLKELGYSGGLKKIEHDVGLSRGDDMEGVNGYTAVLLWNYYKDTKDKTAIDSLIHYNLLDTINLEHLLCLAYNKYADMYKTKTLEYRTLPIIESYKPNKKLIDYLHKNPYKYAPKSES
;
A
#
# COMPACT_ATOMS: atom_id res chain seq x y z
N MET A 1 -18.69 -1.42 15.22
CA MET A 1 -18.84 -2.51 14.24
C MET A 1 -17.69 -2.44 13.25
N ASP A 2 -17.15 -3.58 12.83
CA ASP A 2 -15.99 -3.65 11.93
C ASP A 2 -16.40 -3.53 10.46
N LEU A 3 -15.62 -2.79 9.68
CA LEU A 3 -15.91 -2.52 8.27
C LEU A 3 -15.95 -3.78 7.39
N ILE A 4 -15.22 -4.85 7.76
CA ILE A 4 -15.29 -6.15 7.10
C ILE A 4 -16.70 -6.76 7.13
N LYS A 5 -17.48 -6.50 8.18
CA LYS A 5 -18.85 -7.03 8.30
C LYS A 5 -19.85 -6.26 7.44
N ARG A 6 -19.46 -5.08 6.93
CA ARG A 6 -20.21 -4.23 6.01
C ARG A 6 -19.94 -4.57 4.54
N THR A 7 -19.57 -5.81 4.22
CA THR A 7 -19.41 -6.26 2.83
C THR A 7 -19.84 -7.70 2.65
N PHE A 8 -20.32 -8.03 1.46
CA PHE A 8 -20.73 -9.35 1.02
C PHE A 8 -20.02 -9.78 -0.27
N GLN A 9 -19.06 -8.98 -0.77
CA GLN A 9 -18.39 -9.23 -2.05
C GLN A 9 -17.52 -10.50 -2.06
N HIS A 10 -17.27 -11.12 -0.90
CA HIS A 10 -16.61 -12.43 -0.79
C HIS A 10 -17.55 -13.61 -1.00
N ILE A 11 -18.86 -13.36 -1.05
CA ILE A 11 -19.90 -14.36 -1.28
C ILE A 11 -20.11 -14.52 -2.80
N LYS A 12 -20.24 -15.77 -3.25
CA LYS A 12 -20.34 -16.09 -4.67
C LYS A 12 -21.50 -15.33 -5.33
N GLY A 13 -21.19 -14.69 -6.46
CA GLY A 13 -22.18 -14.01 -7.28
C GLY A 13 -22.61 -12.63 -6.76
N ILE A 14 -22.02 -12.12 -5.67
CA ILE A 14 -22.21 -10.75 -5.20
C ILE A 14 -21.06 -9.88 -5.71
N ASN A 15 -21.41 -8.88 -6.51
CA ASN A 15 -20.48 -7.86 -7.01
C ASN A 15 -20.84 -6.50 -6.38
N PRO A 16 -20.04 -5.43 -6.59
CA PRO A 16 -20.33 -4.12 -5.99
C PRO A 16 -21.74 -3.59 -6.26
N LYS A 17 -22.31 -3.87 -7.45
CA LYS A 17 -23.68 -3.44 -7.78
C LYS A 17 -24.73 -4.17 -6.92
N LYS A 18 -24.59 -5.49 -6.76
CA LYS A 18 -25.51 -6.29 -5.95
C LYS A 18 -25.34 -6.02 -4.46
N GLU A 19 -24.12 -5.78 -4.00
CA GLU A 19 -23.87 -5.35 -2.62
C GLU A 19 -24.54 -4.01 -2.34
N LYS A 20 -24.47 -3.05 -3.26
CA LYS A 20 -25.18 -1.78 -3.11
C LYS A 20 -26.70 -1.98 -2.97
N LEU A 21 -27.30 -2.87 -3.77
CA LEU A 21 -28.72 -3.21 -3.65
C LEU A 21 -29.05 -3.82 -2.28
N LEU A 22 -28.18 -4.68 -1.73
CA LEU A 22 -28.34 -5.21 -0.37
C LEU A 22 -28.42 -4.07 0.67
N TRP A 23 -27.53 -3.08 0.57
CA TRP A 23 -27.56 -1.93 1.46
C TRP A 23 -28.80 -1.05 1.28
N GLU A 24 -29.24 -0.83 0.04
CA GLU A 24 -30.46 -0.06 -0.28
C GLU A 24 -31.73 -0.72 0.29
N GLU A 25 -31.75 -2.06 0.36
CA GLU A 25 -32.82 -2.85 1.00
C GLU A 25 -32.67 -2.95 2.54
N GLY A 26 -31.63 -2.35 3.14
CA GLY A 26 -31.44 -2.33 4.59
C GLY A 26 -30.65 -3.52 5.17
N VAL A 27 -29.98 -4.31 4.31
CA VAL A 27 -29.06 -5.39 4.72
C VAL A 27 -27.66 -4.82 4.85
N PHE A 28 -27.34 -4.26 6.01
CA PHE A 28 -26.09 -3.53 6.18
C PHE A 28 -24.93 -4.41 6.59
N ASP A 29 -25.18 -5.56 7.20
CA ASP A 29 -24.13 -6.48 7.63
C ASP A 29 -24.55 -7.95 7.60
N TRP A 30 -23.62 -8.82 7.99
CA TRP A 30 -23.82 -10.27 8.02
C TRP A 30 -24.95 -10.71 8.96
N GLN A 31 -25.19 -10.00 10.08
CA GLN A 31 -26.26 -10.36 11.01
C GLN A 31 -27.62 -9.97 10.44
N ASP A 32 -27.73 -8.74 9.91
CA ASP A 32 -28.92 -8.29 9.18
C ASP A 32 -29.25 -9.24 8.03
N ALA A 33 -28.24 -9.70 7.29
CA ALA A 33 -28.43 -10.64 6.21
C ALA A 33 -29.01 -11.96 6.73
N ILE A 34 -28.41 -12.59 7.74
CA ILE A 34 -28.91 -13.86 8.27
C ILE A 34 -30.36 -13.75 8.78
N GLU A 35 -30.66 -12.69 9.52
CA GLU A 35 -31.98 -12.53 10.15
C GLU A 35 -33.09 -12.19 9.14
N LYS A 36 -32.75 -11.44 8.10
CA LYS A 36 -33.76 -10.77 7.27
C LYS A 36 -33.79 -11.23 5.81
N ILE A 37 -32.84 -12.06 5.35
CA ILE A 37 -32.67 -12.41 3.92
C ILE A 37 -33.94 -12.97 3.25
N ASP A 38 -34.80 -13.66 4.00
CA ASP A 38 -36.04 -14.22 3.47
C ASP A 38 -37.08 -13.15 3.12
N TYR A 39 -37.07 -12.02 3.81
CA TYR A 39 -38.06 -10.96 3.66
C TYR A 39 -37.78 -10.00 2.50
N TYR A 40 -36.57 -10.00 1.93
CA TYR A 40 -36.21 -9.04 0.86
C TYR A 40 -36.53 -9.53 -0.55
N ALA A 41 -36.85 -8.59 -1.45
CA ALA A 41 -37.14 -8.87 -2.85
C ALA A 41 -35.84 -9.06 -3.66
N MET A 42 -35.15 -10.18 -3.43
CA MET A 42 -33.88 -10.52 -4.09
C MET A 42 -33.94 -11.83 -4.89
N PRO A 43 -33.07 -12.02 -5.90
CA PRO A 43 -32.95 -13.29 -6.60
C PRO A 43 -32.69 -14.44 -5.64
N LYS A 44 -33.44 -15.54 -5.82
CA LYS A 44 -33.35 -16.74 -4.96
C LYS A 44 -31.91 -17.25 -4.82
N SER A 45 -31.16 -17.27 -5.91
CA SER A 45 -29.76 -17.73 -5.92
C SER A 45 -28.85 -16.91 -5.00
N ILE A 46 -29.07 -15.60 -4.87
CA ILE A 46 -28.28 -14.76 -3.97
C ILE A 46 -28.65 -15.01 -2.51
N LYS A 47 -29.95 -15.22 -2.22
CA LYS A 47 -30.40 -15.60 -0.88
C LYS A 47 -29.79 -16.94 -0.46
N GLU A 48 -29.80 -17.93 -1.36
CA GLU A 48 -29.19 -19.24 -1.14
C GLU A 48 -27.68 -19.11 -0.88
N SER A 49 -26.94 -18.38 -1.72
CA SER A 49 -25.49 -18.16 -1.49
C SER A 49 -25.19 -17.45 -0.16
N LEU A 50 -25.96 -16.43 0.22
CA LEU A 50 -25.78 -15.76 1.52
C LEU A 50 -26.04 -16.71 2.70
N LYS A 51 -27.10 -17.51 2.65
CA LYS A 51 -27.42 -18.49 3.70
C LYS A 51 -26.37 -19.58 3.83
N GLU A 52 -25.81 -20.02 2.72
CA GLU A 52 -24.79 -21.07 2.69
C GLU A 52 -23.41 -20.56 3.15
N GLU A 53 -22.99 -19.37 2.71
CA GLU A 53 -21.61 -18.91 2.90
C GLU A 53 -21.41 -17.97 4.11
N LEU A 54 -22.44 -17.27 4.60
CA LEU A 54 -22.30 -16.39 5.76
C LEU A 54 -21.99 -17.13 7.08
N PRO A 55 -22.57 -18.31 7.38
CA PRO A 55 -22.18 -19.06 8.57
C PRO A 55 -20.68 -19.39 8.59
N GLU A 56 -20.12 -19.77 7.44
CA GLU A 56 -18.68 -20.00 7.29
C GLU A 56 -17.87 -18.71 7.46
N SER A 57 -18.35 -17.59 6.90
CA SER A 57 -17.73 -16.27 7.06
C SER A 57 -17.65 -15.86 8.53
N ILE A 58 -18.76 -16.02 9.28
CA ILE A 58 -18.84 -15.71 10.71
C ILE A 58 -17.91 -16.61 11.52
N TYR A 59 -17.90 -17.91 11.22
CA TYR A 59 -16.99 -18.86 11.87
C TYR A 59 -15.53 -18.47 11.70
N ASN A 60 -15.11 -18.16 10.47
CA ASN A 60 -13.72 -17.77 10.18
C ASN A 60 -13.35 -16.42 10.81
N PHE A 61 -14.27 -15.45 10.80
CA PHE A 61 -14.07 -14.17 11.47
C PHE A 61 -13.88 -14.34 12.99
N ASN A 62 -14.78 -15.08 13.65
CA ASN A 62 -14.73 -15.30 15.10
C ASN A 62 -13.50 -16.12 15.52
N SER A 63 -13.05 -17.05 14.66
CA SER A 63 -11.85 -17.86 14.87
C SER A 63 -10.55 -17.15 14.46
N LYS A 64 -10.63 -15.88 14.05
CA LYS A 64 -9.50 -15.06 13.56
C LYS A 64 -8.75 -15.67 12.36
N ASN A 65 -9.41 -16.51 11.57
CA ASN A 65 -8.85 -17.05 10.33
C ASN A 65 -9.01 -16.03 9.19
N TYR A 66 -8.24 -14.95 9.22
CA TYR A 66 -8.38 -13.87 8.24
C TYR A 66 -7.82 -14.22 6.85
N ASN A 67 -6.97 -15.24 6.76
CA ASN A 67 -6.52 -15.83 5.49
C ASN A 67 -7.67 -16.34 4.61
N TYR A 68 -8.80 -16.72 5.23
CA TYR A 68 -10.04 -17.00 4.50
C TYR A 68 -10.49 -15.80 3.65
N PHE A 69 -10.49 -14.61 4.24
CA PHE A 69 -10.94 -13.39 3.56
C PHE A 69 -9.91 -12.89 2.56
N ILE A 70 -8.61 -13.00 2.84
CA ILE A 70 -7.56 -12.67 1.86
C ILE A 70 -7.78 -13.42 0.54
N LYS A 71 -8.12 -14.72 0.61
CA LYS A 71 -8.33 -15.56 -0.57
C LYS A 71 -9.63 -15.27 -1.32
N LYS A 72 -10.66 -14.79 -0.62
CA LYS A 72 -11.99 -14.55 -1.20
C LYS A 72 -12.27 -13.10 -1.59
N PHE A 73 -11.58 -12.14 -0.97
CA PHE A 73 -11.82 -10.72 -1.21
C PHE A 73 -11.27 -10.31 -2.58
N PRO A 74 -12.04 -9.54 -3.39
CA PRO A 74 -11.44 -8.83 -4.50
C PRO A 74 -10.39 -7.83 -3.99
N PRO A 75 -9.34 -7.53 -4.77
CA PRO A 75 -8.28 -6.60 -4.36
C PRO A 75 -8.79 -5.23 -3.87
N SER A 76 -9.88 -4.74 -4.48
CA SER A 76 -10.48 -3.45 -4.14
C SER A 76 -11.02 -3.33 -2.71
N ILE A 77 -11.22 -4.44 -1.99
CA ILE A 77 -11.75 -4.42 -0.62
C ILE A 77 -10.80 -5.03 0.43
N ILE A 78 -9.58 -5.41 0.05
CA ILE A 78 -8.58 -5.96 0.97
C ILE A 78 -8.29 -5.00 2.14
N TYR A 79 -8.37 -3.68 1.89
CA TYR A 79 -8.18 -2.65 2.92
C TYR A 79 -9.08 -2.80 4.16
N ARG A 80 -10.24 -3.48 4.02
CA ARG A 80 -11.15 -3.74 5.15
C ARG A 80 -10.54 -4.69 6.19
N LEU A 81 -9.50 -5.45 5.82
CA LEU A 81 -8.78 -6.37 6.69
C LEU A 81 -7.65 -5.69 7.49
N TYR A 82 -7.21 -4.49 7.10
CA TYR A 82 -6.07 -3.81 7.71
C TYR A 82 -6.14 -3.71 9.25
N PRO A 83 -7.26 -3.34 9.90
CA PRO A 83 -7.31 -3.26 11.36
C PRO A 83 -7.11 -4.61 12.07
N LEU A 84 -7.43 -5.72 11.38
CA LEU A 84 -7.35 -7.08 11.91
C LEU A 84 -5.96 -7.69 11.68
N LEU A 85 -5.28 -7.24 10.62
CA LEU A 85 -3.98 -7.74 10.17
C LEU A 85 -2.90 -6.65 10.23
N SER A 86 -3.04 -5.64 11.09
CA SER A 86 -2.11 -4.51 11.13
C SER A 86 -0.70 -4.92 11.52
N ASN A 87 -0.54 -6.01 12.27
CA ASN A 87 0.78 -6.59 12.61
C ASN A 87 1.36 -7.49 11.52
N GLU A 88 0.56 -7.81 10.49
CA GLU A 88 0.95 -8.62 9.33
C GLU A 88 0.86 -7.79 8.04
N THR A 89 0.92 -6.46 8.18
CA THR A 89 0.87 -5.49 7.08
C THR A 89 2.21 -4.76 6.99
N VAL A 90 2.75 -4.63 5.80
CA VAL A 90 3.95 -3.83 5.52
C VAL A 90 3.66 -2.79 4.43
N PHE A 91 4.06 -1.56 4.68
CA PHE A 91 4.11 -0.47 3.71
C PHE A 91 5.42 -0.57 2.93
N LEU A 92 5.35 -0.42 1.60
CA LEU A 92 6.48 -0.66 0.72
C LEU A 92 6.54 0.37 -0.42
N ASP A 93 7.76 0.80 -0.73
CA ASP A 93 8.09 1.61 -1.90
C ASP A 93 9.50 1.22 -2.42
N ILE A 94 9.71 1.25 -3.74
CA ILE A 94 11.01 0.97 -4.36
C ILE A 94 11.55 2.15 -5.16
N GLU A 95 12.88 2.27 -5.16
CA GLU A 95 13.62 3.13 -6.08
C GLU A 95 14.38 2.29 -7.10
N THR A 96 14.35 2.70 -8.36
CA THR A 96 14.99 1.97 -9.46
C THR A 96 15.85 2.90 -10.32
N THR A 97 16.78 2.34 -11.08
CA THR A 97 17.57 3.12 -12.05
C THR A 97 16.78 3.54 -13.30
N GLY A 98 15.51 3.14 -13.40
CA GLY A 98 14.67 3.38 -14.56
C GLY A 98 13.33 2.68 -14.48
N ILE A 99 12.41 3.04 -15.39
CA ILE A 99 11.00 2.66 -15.31
C ILE A 99 10.74 1.25 -15.88
N LYS A 100 11.68 0.67 -16.63
CA LYS A 100 11.51 -0.65 -17.26
C LYS A 100 12.40 -1.71 -16.58
N PRO A 101 11.81 -2.79 -16.03
CA PRO A 101 12.57 -3.87 -15.39
C PRO A 101 13.58 -4.58 -16.30
N SER A 102 13.45 -4.50 -17.63
CA SER A 102 14.38 -5.18 -18.55
C SER A 102 15.79 -4.58 -18.57
N ASN A 103 15.90 -3.28 -18.25
CA ASN A 103 17.14 -2.51 -18.38
C ASN A 103 17.43 -1.70 -17.10
N ALA A 104 16.70 -1.95 -16.01
CA ALA A 104 16.87 -1.27 -14.74
C ALA A 104 16.97 -2.27 -13.60
N HIS A 105 17.70 -1.91 -12.56
CA HIS A 105 17.75 -2.65 -11.31
C HIS A 105 17.10 -1.83 -10.20
N ILE A 106 16.65 -2.56 -9.18
CA ILE A 106 16.27 -1.98 -7.90
C ILE A 106 17.52 -1.36 -7.28
N THR A 107 17.37 -0.20 -6.66
CA THR A 107 18.43 0.52 -5.95
C THR A 107 18.19 0.50 -4.45
N VAL A 108 16.96 0.82 -4.03
CA VAL A 108 16.52 0.82 -2.63
C VAL A 108 15.12 0.22 -2.56
N ILE A 109 14.87 -0.59 -1.52
CA ILE A 109 13.55 -1.06 -1.12
C ILE A 109 13.32 -0.54 0.30
N GLY A 110 12.29 0.28 0.47
CA GLY A 110 11.83 0.78 1.76
C GLY A 110 10.67 -0.05 2.26
N CYS A 111 10.72 -0.41 3.54
CA CYS A 111 9.64 -1.12 4.22
C CYS A 111 9.35 -0.50 5.58
N TYR A 112 8.08 -0.46 5.97
CA TYR A 112 7.64 -0.05 7.29
C TYR A 112 6.45 -0.91 7.73
N ASP A 113 6.50 -1.51 8.92
CA ASP A 113 5.43 -2.41 9.42
C ASP A 113 4.48 -1.73 10.42
N GLY A 114 4.58 -0.40 10.57
CA GLY A 114 3.89 0.35 11.62
C GLY A 114 4.69 0.47 12.93
N LYS A 115 5.87 -0.15 13.02
CA LYS A 115 6.77 -0.10 14.19
C LYS A 115 8.20 0.22 13.78
N GLU A 116 8.76 -0.55 12.86
CA GLU A 116 10.16 -0.49 12.45
C GLU A 116 10.28 -0.23 10.95
N MET A 117 11.30 0.57 10.60
CA MET A 117 11.70 0.80 9.21
C MET A 117 12.79 -0.21 8.84
N LYS A 118 12.63 -0.89 7.72
CA LYS A 118 13.63 -1.79 7.14
C LYS A 118 13.97 -1.30 5.74
N VAL A 119 15.27 -1.22 5.45
CA VAL A 119 15.78 -0.75 4.16
C VAL A 119 16.69 -1.81 3.56
N PHE A 120 16.50 -2.07 2.27
CA PHE A 120 17.37 -2.94 1.50
C PHE A 120 18.01 -2.17 0.35
N VAL A 121 19.32 -2.25 0.22
CA VAL A 121 20.10 -1.47 -0.76
C VAL A 121 20.81 -2.43 -1.70
N HIS A 122 20.76 -2.11 -3.00
CA HIS A 122 21.38 -2.91 -4.05
C HIS A 122 22.90 -3.07 -3.86
N GLY A 123 23.37 -4.32 -4.01
CA GLY A 123 24.75 -4.72 -3.77
C GLY A 123 25.14 -4.78 -2.29
N ILE A 124 24.20 -4.61 -1.36
CA ILE A 124 24.46 -4.63 0.09
C ILE A 124 23.65 -5.75 0.75
N ASN A 125 22.33 -5.66 0.73
CA ASN A 125 21.45 -6.57 1.45
C ASN A 125 20.10 -6.80 0.76
N GLU A 126 19.91 -6.39 -0.50
CA GLU A 126 18.65 -6.53 -1.25
C GLU A 126 18.15 -7.96 -1.34
N LYS A 127 19.04 -8.95 -1.28
CA LYS A 127 18.66 -10.37 -1.31
C LYS A 127 17.94 -10.84 -0.05
N GLU A 128 18.11 -10.14 1.07
CA GLU A 128 17.41 -10.45 2.33
C GLU A 128 15.92 -10.06 2.28
N PHE A 129 15.50 -9.25 1.31
CA PHE A 129 14.12 -8.80 1.17
C PHE A 129 13.12 -9.97 1.04
N LEU A 130 13.47 -11.01 0.28
CA LEU A 130 12.58 -12.16 0.06
C LEU A 130 12.31 -12.94 1.34
N ASP A 131 13.24 -12.98 2.28
CA ASP A 131 13.02 -13.62 3.57
C ASP A 131 12.19 -12.73 4.49
N TYR A 132 12.48 -11.42 4.50
CA TYR A 132 11.72 -10.44 5.27
C TYR A 132 10.24 -10.37 4.86
N ILE A 133 9.93 -10.39 3.56
CA ILE A 133 8.56 -10.17 3.08
C ILE A 133 7.60 -11.33 3.38
N LYS A 134 8.14 -12.53 3.69
CA LYS A 134 7.35 -13.74 4.00
C LYS A 134 6.56 -13.62 5.30
N ASP A 135 6.97 -12.74 6.20
CA ASP A 135 6.33 -12.55 7.51
C ASP A 135 5.04 -11.71 7.42
N TYR A 136 4.70 -11.18 6.24
CA TYR A 136 3.56 -10.30 6.03
C TYR A 136 2.48 -10.91 5.15
N SER A 137 1.23 -10.72 5.56
CA SER A 137 0.04 -11.14 4.83
C SER A 137 -0.43 -10.09 3.83
N ILE A 138 -0.17 -8.80 4.10
CA ILE A 138 -0.60 -7.66 3.27
C ILE A 138 0.57 -6.74 2.97
N ILE A 139 0.71 -6.33 1.71
CA ILE A 139 1.58 -5.23 1.28
C ILE A 139 0.72 -4.03 0.89
N VAL A 140 1.08 -2.87 1.40
CA VAL A 140 0.47 -1.58 1.05
C VAL A 140 1.48 -0.78 0.23
N THR A 141 1.08 -0.32 -0.95
CA THR A 141 1.93 0.48 -1.85
C THR A 141 1.15 1.67 -2.40
N PHE A 142 1.84 2.62 -3.03
CA PHE A 142 1.22 3.60 -3.92
C PHE A 142 1.58 3.29 -5.37
N ASN A 143 0.60 2.86 -6.19
CA ASN A 143 0.82 2.40 -7.57
C ASN A 143 1.67 1.12 -7.70
N GLY A 144 1.92 0.39 -6.62
CA GLY A 144 2.82 -0.76 -6.63
C GLY A 144 2.25 -2.01 -7.28
N SER A 145 0.93 -2.14 -7.38
CA SER A 145 0.34 -3.23 -8.17
C SER A 145 0.66 -3.12 -9.67
N CYS A 146 0.93 -1.90 -10.15
CA CYS A 146 1.28 -1.63 -11.54
C CYS A 146 2.80 -1.56 -11.77
N PHE A 147 3.59 -1.32 -10.72
CA PHE A 147 5.01 -1.02 -10.82
C PHE A 147 5.85 -1.82 -9.85
N ASP A 148 5.80 -1.51 -8.55
CA ASP A 148 6.69 -2.07 -7.52
C ASP A 148 6.68 -3.60 -7.49
N ILE A 149 5.50 -4.21 -7.36
CA ILE A 149 5.39 -5.67 -7.22
C ILE A 149 5.84 -6.39 -8.50
N PRO A 150 5.35 -6.05 -9.71
CA PRO A 150 5.87 -6.64 -10.94
C PRO A 150 7.38 -6.46 -11.13
N PHE A 151 7.94 -5.32 -10.68
CA PHE A 151 9.37 -5.06 -10.77
C PHE A 151 10.15 -5.97 -9.80
N LEU A 152 9.71 -6.06 -8.54
CA LEU A 152 10.30 -6.94 -7.53
C LEU A 152 10.25 -8.40 -7.96
N GLU A 153 9.09 -8.89 -8.41
CA GLU A 153 8.93 -10.29 -8.81
C GLU A 153 9.84 -10.66 -9.98
N ARG A 154 10.00 -9.75 -10.94
CA ARG A 154 10.92 -9.95 -12.06
C ARG A 154 12.38 -9.86 -11.63
N TYR A 155 12.73 -8.90 -10.76
CA TYR A 155 14.10 -8.72 -10.28
C TYR A 155 14.60 -9.94 -9.48
N PHE A 156 13.72 -10.51 -8.65
CA PHE A 156 14.01 -11.67 -7.81
C PHE A 156 13.63 -13.02 -8.44
N GLU A 157 13.07 -13.01 -9.64
CA GLU A 157 12.56 -14.20 -10.35
C GLU A 157 11.63 -15.06 -9.46
N THR A 158 10.83 -14.42 -8.62
CA THR A 158 10.01 -15.06 -7.58
C THR A 158 8.72 -14.29 -7.36
N ASN A 159 7.59 -14.98 -7.18
CA ASN A 159 6.31 -14.33 -6.89
C ASN A 159 6.22 -13.86 -5.43
N ILE A 160 5.61 -12.69 -5.22
CA ILE A 160 5.31 -12.15 -3.89
C ILE A 160 3.88 -12.53 -3.53
N ASN A 161 3.74 -13.43 -2.56
CA ASN A 161 2.45 -14.07 -2.23
C ASN A 161 1.58 -13.28 -1.22
N CYS A 162 1.81 -11.98 -1.06
CA CYS A 162 1.04 -11.14 -0.14
C CYS A 162 -0.21 -10.57 -0.84
N ALA A 163 -1.29 -10.36 -0.08
CA ALA A 163 -2.40 -9.55 -0.56
C ALA A 163 -1.95 -8.10 -0.76
N GLN A 164 -2.52 -7.40 -1.74
CA GLN A 164 -2.11 -6.03 -2.07
C GLN A 164 -3.20 -5.02 -1.76
N ILE A 165 -2.82 -3.93 -1.12
CA ILE A 165 -3.60 -2.69 -1.04
C ILE A 165 -2.84 -1.63 -1.82
N ASP A 166 -3.35 -1.26 -2.98
CA ASP A 166 -2.77 -0.17 -3.77
C ASP A 166 -3.54 1.14 -3.51
N LEU A 167 -2.88 2.05 -2.80
CA LEU A 167 -3.45 3.31 -2.39
C LEU A 167 -3.76 4.24 -3.56
N ARG A 168 -3.11 4.10 -4.72
CA ARG A 168 -3.45 4.90 -5.91
C ARG A 168 -4.91 4.68 -6.30
N PHE A 169 -5.38 3.43 -6.29
CA PHE A 169 -6.75 3.11 -6.68
C PHE A 169 -7.73 3.41 -5.55
N LEU A 170 -7.39 3.02 -4.32
CA LEU A 170 -8.24 3.23 -3.16
C LEU A 170 -8.53 4.72 -2.90
N LEU A 171 -7.49 5.57 -2.96
CA LEU A 171 -7.63 7.02 -2.75
C LEU A 171 -8.35 7.69 -3.93
N LYS A 172 -8.16 7.19 -5.16
CA LYS A 172 -8.86 7.70 -6.35
C LYS A 172 -10.37 7.51 -6.24
N GLU A 173 -10.85 6.39 -5.72
CA GLU A 173 -12.28 6.17 -5.46
C GLU A 173 -12.86 7.18 -4.47
N LEU A 174 -12.04 7.69 -3.55
CA LEU A 174 -12.39 8.70 -2.54
C LEU A 174 -12.16 10.14 -3.02
N GLY A 175 -11.84 10.35 -4.30
CA GLY A 175 -11.66 11.66 -4.92
C GLY A 175 -10.24 12.23 -4.87
N TYR A 176 -9.27 11.50 -4.32
CA TYR A 176 -7.86 11.94 -4.28
C TYR A 176 -7.13 11.43 -5.52
N SER A 177 -6.60 12.35 -6.33
CA SER A 177 -5.93 12.01 -7.58
C SER A 177 -4.63 12.81 -7.79
N GLY A 178 -3.72 12.22 -8.56
CA GLY A 178 -2.38 12.73 -8.81
C GLY A 178 -1.30 11.76 -8.31
N GLY A 179 -0.06 12.26 -8.20
CA GLY A 179 1.04 11.52 -7.57
C GLY A 179 0.98 11.58 -6.05
N LEU A 180 1.71 10.68 -5.38
CA LEU A 180 1.74 10.51 -3.93
C LEU A 180 1.94 11.85 -3.18
N LYS A 181 2.99 12.60 -3.53
CA LYS A 181 3.31 13.92 -2.92
C LYS A 181 2.18 14.93 -2.99
N LYS A 182 1.46 14.95 -4.11
CA LYS A 182 0.32 15.86 -4.25
C LYS A 182 -0.77 15.48 -3.25
N ILE A 183 -1.08 14.18 -3.15
CA ILE A 183 -2.12 13.68 -2.25
C ILE A 183 -1.71 13.91 -0.79
N GLU A 184 -0.45 13.67 -0.44
CA GLU A 184 0.09 14.00 0.89
C GLU A 184 -0.11 15.47 1.25
N HIS A 185 0.27 16.38 0.35
CA HIS A 185 0.04 17.80 0.54
C HIS A 185 -1.45 18.13 0.70
N ASP A 186 -2.31 17.56 -0.14
CA ASP A 186 -3.78 17.75 -0.09
C ASP A 186 -4.38 17.32 1.26
N VAL A 187 -3.71 16.42 2.00
CA VAL A 187 -4.15 15.93 3.31
C VAL A 187 -3.33 16.50 4.48
N GLY A 188 -2.44 17.46 4.21
CA GLY A 188 -1.68 18.18 5.22
C GLY A 188 -0.40 17.48 5.71
N LEU A 189 0.09 16.48 4.99
CA LEU A 189 1.40 15.87 5.25
C LEU A 189 2.51 16.72 4.63
N SER A 190 3.55 16.99 5.41
CA SER A 190 4.76 17.70 4.97
C SER A 190 5.97 16.77 5.04
N ARG A 191 6.83 16.88 4.03
CA ARG A 191 8.13 16.17 3.98
C ARG A 191 9.30 17.01 4.49
N GLY A 192 9.04 18.24 4.94
CA GLY A 192 10.05 19.21 5.36
C GLY A 192 10.83 19.86 4.20
N ASP A 193 11.48 20.98 4.50
CA ASP A 193 12.16 21.83 3.51
C ASP A 193 13.38 21.14 2.87
N ASP A 194 14.00 20.18 3.55
CA ASP A 194 15.17 19.45 3.05
C ASP A 194 14.82 18.47 1.93
N MET A 195 13.53 18.19 1.71
CA MET A 195 13.02 17.33 0.65
C MET A 195 12.21 18.08 -0.41
N GLU A 196 12.26 19.40 -0.39
CA GLU A 196 11.64 20.24 -1.41
C GLU A 196 12.24 19.95 -2.79
N GLY A 197 11.39 19.75 -3.80
CA GLY A 197 11.82 19.50 -5.19
C GLY A 197 12.41 18.10 -5.47
N VAL A 198 12.67 17.29 -4.44
CA VAL A 198 13.12 15.90 -4.61
C VAL A 198 12.03 15.09 -5.28
N ASN A 199 12.37 14.28 -6.28
CA ASN A 199 11.47 13.42 -7.06
C ASN A 199 12.20 12.18 -7.56
N GLY A 200 11.50 11.26 -8.26
CA GLY A 200 12.12 10.05 -8.79
C GLY A 200 13.32 10.31 -9.72
N TYR A 201 13.36 11.45 -10.42
CA TYR A 201 14.55 11.83 -11.18
C TYR A 201 15.73 12.19 -10.27
N THR A 202 15.46 12.90 -9.16
CA THR A 202 16.46 13.20 -8.13
C THR A 202 16.99 11.92 -7.47
N ALA A 203 16.13 10.92 -7.25
CA ALA A 203 16.52 9.62 -6.72
C ALA A 203 17.55 8.93 -7.62
N VAL A 204 17.34 8.96 -8.95
CA VAL A 204 18.32 8.45 -9.93
C VAL A 204 19.65 9.23 -9.88
N LEU A 205 19.61 10.56 -9.76
CA LEU A 205 20.83 11.37 -9.64
C LEU A 205 21.62 11.03 -8.36
N LEU A 206 20.94 10.86 -7.23
CA LEU A 206 21.55 10.48 -5.95
C LEU A 206 22.20 9.11 -6.04
N TRP A 207 21.52 8.13 -6.65
CA TRP A 207 22.07 6.79 -6.87
C TRP A 207 23.33 6.82 -7.73
N ASN A 208 23.29 7.52 -8.87
CA ASN A 208 24.44 7.61 -9.77
C ASN A 208 25.62 8.35 -9.12
N TYR A 209 25.35 9.43 -8.39
CA TYR A 209 26.37 10.13 -7.60
C TYR A 209 27.01 9.20 -6.57
N TYR A 210 26.21 8.45 -5.81
CA TYR A 210 26.71 7.48 -4.85
C TYR A 210 27.55 6.40 -5.52
N LYS A 211 27.11 5.87 -6.67
CA LYS A 211 27.87 4.85 -7.40
C LYS A 211 29.27 5.33 -7.79
N ASP A 212 29.38 6.57 -8.27
CA ASP A 212 30.62 7.16 -8.76
C ASP A 212 31.57 7.58 -7.63
N THR A 213 31.02 8.11 -6.54
CA THR A 213 31.82 8.79 -5.49
C THR A 213 31.95 7.98 -4.20
N LYS A 214 31.03 7.04 -3.96
CA LYS A 214 30.83 6.36 -2.67
C LYS A 214 30.51 7.29 -1.51
N ASP A 215 30.06 8.52 -1.78
CA ASP A 215 29.64 9.47 -0.75
C ASP A 215 28.35 8.98 -0.05
N LYS A 216 28.47 8.69 1.24
CA LYS A 216 27.36 8.19 2.06
C LYS A 216 26.18 9.16 2.13
N THR A 217 26.43 10.46 2.04
CA THR A 217 25.34 11.45 2.14
C THR A 217 24.37 11.37 0.97
N ALA A 218 24.80 10.84 -0.18
CA ALA A 218 23.93 10.60 -1.32
C ALA A 218 22.97 9.42 -1.10
N ILE A 219 23.50 8.28 -0.64
CA ILE A 219 22.66 7.11 -0.35
C ILE A 219 21.75 7.36 0.86
N ASP A 220 22.22 8.07 1.89
CA ASP A 220 21.38 8.45 3.04
C ASP A 220 20.23 9.37 2.60
N SER A 221 20.48 10.32 1.68
CA SER A 221 19.42 11.17 1.12
C SER A 221 18.41 10.38 0.29
N LEU A 222 18.87 9.40 -0.50
CA LEU A 222 18.01 8.52 -1.30
C LEU A 222 17.15 7.63 -0.40
N ILE A 223 17.73 7.03 0.63
CA ILE A 223 17.01 6.21 1.60
C ILE A 223 15.99 7.04 2.36
N HIS A 224 16.35 8.25 2.80
CA HIS A 224 15.39 9.14 3.46
C HIS A 224 14.20 9.47 2.56
N TYR A 225 14.47 9.73 1.27
CA TYR A 225 13.43 10.01 0.29
C TYR A 225 12.44 8.84 0.13
N ASN A 226 12.97 7.63 -0.10
CA ASN A 226 12.19 6.40 -0.23
C ASN A 226 11.43 6.05 1.06
N LEU A 227 12.04 6.26 2.23
CA LEU A 227 11.36 6.04 3.51
C LEU A 227 10.19 7.02 3.71
N LEU A 228 10.28 8.28 3.26
CA LEU A 228 9.12 9.18 3.27
C LEU A 228 8.00 8.69 2.35
N ASP A 229 8.33 8.17 1.17
CA ASP A 229 7.38 7.53 0.26
C ASP A 229 6.75 6.25 0.86
N THR A 230 7.41 5.64 1.85
CA THR A 230 6.94 4.42 2.53
C THR A 230 6.10 4.71 3.78
N ILE A 231 6.62 5.50 4.74
CA ILE A 231 5.98 5.69 6.07
C ILE A 231 4.66 6.43 5.96
N ASN A 232 4.56 7.39 5.03
CA ASN A 232 3.34 8.19 4.85
C ASN A 232 2.15 7.35 4.36
N LEU A 233 2.40 6.19 3.75
CA LEU A 233 1.35 5.28 3.30
C LEU A 233 0.46 4.80 4.45
N GLU A 234 0.97 4.69 5.68
CA GLU A 234 0.16 4.33 6.84
C GLU A 234 -0.91 5.39 7.13
N HIS A 235 -0.51 6.66 7.12
CA HIS A 235 -1.44 7.77 7.31
C HIS A 235 -2.51 7.79 6.21
N LEU A 236 -2.10 7.58 4.95
CA LEU A 236 -3.01 7.57 3.81
C LEU A 236 -3.97 6.37 3.82
N LEU A 237 -3.51 5.19 4.24
CA LEU A 237 -4.39 4.03 4.45
C LEU A 237 -5.40 4.28 5.57
N CYS A 238 -4.96 4.86 6.68
CA CYS A 238 -5.83 5.23 7.80
C CYS A 238 -6.91 6.25 7.34
N LEU A 239 -6.53 7.28 6.59
CA LEU A 239 -7.46 8.22 5.98
C LEU A 239 -8.49 7.53 5.07
N ALA A 240 -8.03 6.66 4.17
CA ALA A 240 -8.92 5.94 3.26
C ALA A 240 -9.90 5.05 4.03
N TYR A 241 -9.39 4.27 4.99
CA TYR A 241 -10.21 3.43 5.85
C TYR A 241 -11.27 4.27 6.58
N ASN A 242 -10.88 5.40 7.20
CA ASN A 242 -11.78 6.24 7.97
C ASN A 242 -12.89 6.85 7.11
N LYS A 243 -12.61 7.24 5.87
CA LYS A 243 -13.65 7.73 4.94
C LYS A 243 -14.69 6.66 4.63
N TYR A 244 -14.29 5.42 4.39
CA TYR A 244 -15.25 4.33 4.24
C TYR A 244 -15.94 4.02 5.56
N ALA A 245 -15.22 4.03 6.68
CA ALA A 245 -15.81 3.77 7.98
C ALA A 245 -16.92 4.78 8.32
N ASP A 246 -16.71 6.07 8.05
CA ASP A 246 -17.73 7.11 8.20
C ASP A 246 -18.90 6.88 7.25
N MET A 247 -18.64 6.57 5.97
CA MET A 247 -19.66 6.27 4.97
C MET A 247 -20.59 5.13 5.41
N TYR A 248 -20.04 4.10 6.05
CA TYR A 248 -20.79 2.94 6.53
C TYR A 248 -21.14 2.98 8.03
N LYS A 249 -20.89 4.12 8.69
CA LYS A 249 -21.15 4.35 10.12
C LYS A 249 -20.54 3.25 11.02
N THR A 250 -19.29 2.90 10.74
CA THR A 250 -18.50 1.93 11.49
C THR A 250 -17.39 2.61 12.31
N LYS A 251 -16.66 1.81 13.09
CA LYS A 251 -15.56 2.34 13.92
C LYS A 251 -14.41 2.83 13.02
N THR A 252 -13.91 4.03 13.29
CA THR A 252 -12.70 4.60 12.67
C THR A 252 -11.44 4.12 13.37
N LEU A 253 -10.31 4.28 12.69
CA LEU A 253 -8.96 4.07 13.21
C LEU A 253 -8.39 5.38 13.74
N GLU A 254 -7.56 5.25 14.76
CA GLU A 254 -6.73 6.35 15.22
C GLU A 254 -5.51 6.49 14.32
N TYR A 255 -5.14 7.74 14.02
CA TYR A 255 -3.89 8.02 13.33
C TYR A 255 -2.72 7.74 14.26
N ARG A 256 -1.78 6.90 13.79
CA ARG A 256 -0.51 6.71 14.48
C ARG A 256 0.40 7.89 14.24
N THR A 257 1.27 8.16 15.22
CA THR A 257 2.37 9.11 15.02
C THR A 257 3.39 8.47 14.09
N LEU A 258 3.65 9.12 12.95
CA LEU A 258 4.63 8.63 12.00
C LEU A 258 6.05 8.73 12.60
N PRO A 259 6.92 7.74 12.36
CA PRO A 259 8.28 7.76 12.89
C PRO A 259 9.10 8.88 12.24
N ILE A 260 10.07 9.40 12.99
CA ILE A 260 11.08 10.33 12.48
C ILE A 260 12.24 9.51 11.90
N ILE A 261 12.67 9.84 10.68
CA ILE A 261 13.81 9.19 10.04
C ILE A 261 15.11 9.84 10.55
N GLU A 262 15.66 9.30 11.64
CA GLU A 262 16.90 9.82 12.26
C GLU A 262 18.18 9.22 11.65
N SER A 263 18.11 7.94 11.23
CA SER A 263 19.27 7.15 10.78
C SER A 263 19.82 7.57 9.42
N TYR A 264 19.01 8.24 8.60
CA TYR A 264 19.34 8.65 7.24
C TYR A 264 18.98 10.11 7.09
N LYS A 265 19.98 11.01 7.00
CA LYS A 265 19.72 12.46 6.93
C LYS A 265 19.83 12.96 5.50
N PRO A 266 18.87 13.78 5.02
CA PRO A 266 18.99 14.42 3.72
C PRO A 266 20.15 15.41 3.71
N ASN A 267 20.81 15.52 2.57
CA ASN A 267 21.82 16.53 2.29
C ASN A 267 21.29 17.52 1.24
N LYS A 268 20.60 18.57 1.70
CA LYS A 268 20.02 19.60 0.83
C LYS A 268 21.06 20.25 -0.10
N LYS A 269 22.28 20.50 0.40
CA LYS A 269 23.37 21.08 -0.42
C LYS A 269 23.77 20.17 -1.58
N LEU A 270 23.82 18.86 -1.34
CA LEU A 270 24.10 17.87 -2.39
C LEU A 270 22.94 17.81 -3.39
N ILE A 271 21.70 17.77 -2.91
CA ILE A 271 20.50 17.76 -3.77
C ILE A 271 20.48 19.00 -4.68
N ASP A 272 20.69 20.19 -4.12
CA ASP A 272 20.78 21.44 -4.87
C ASP A 272 21.91 21.41 -5.92
N TYR A 273 23.06 20.84 -5.56
CA TYR A 273 24.18 20.67 -6.49
C TYR A 273 23.81 19.73 -7.64
N LEU A 274 23.14 18.61 -7.36
CA LEU A 274 22.70 17.66 -8.38
C LEU A 274 21.66 18.27 -9.31
N HIS A 275 20.71 19.04 -8.78
CA HIS A 275 19.72 19.78 -9.59
C HIS A 275 20.36 20.84 -10.49
N LYS A 276 21.47 21.47 -10.06
CA LYS A 276 22.25 22.41 -10.88
C LYS A 276 23.12 21.70 -11.93
N ASN A 277 23.50 20.44 -11.70
CA ASN A 277 24.41 19.67 -12.55
C ASN A 277 23.83 18.31 -12.99
N PRO A 278 22.58 18.25 -13.48
CA PRO A 278 21.87 16.99 -13.66
C PRO A 278 22.53 16.11 -14.71
N TYR A 279 23.05 16.69 -15.80
CA TYR A 279 23.67 15.96 -16.91
C TYR A 279 24.88 15.10 -16.52
N LYS A 280 25.58 15.45 -15.43
CA LYS A 280 26.75 14.71 -14.96
C LYS A 280 26.37 13.33 -14.41
N TYR A 281 25.17 13.22 -13.83
CA TYR A 281 24.68 12.01 -13.15
C TYR A 281 23.33 11.53 -13.70
N ALA A 282 22.87 12.11 -14.82
CA ALA A 282 21.66 11.67 -15.50
C ALA A 282 21.84 10.22 -15.99
N PRO A 283 20.75 9.44 -16.06
CA PRO A 283 20.81 8.13 -16.71
C PRO A 283 21.32 8.33 -18.14
N LYS A 284 22.40 7.63 -18.50
CA LYS A 284 22.93 7.65 -19.86
C LYS A 284 21.84 7.08 -20.77
N SER A 285 21.50 7.79 -21.84
CA SER A 285 20.65 7.22 -22.89
C SER A 285 21.33 5.97 -23.42
N GLU A 286 20.71 4.81 -23.21
CA GLU A 286 21.15 3.58 -23.86
C GLU A 286 20.98 3.77 -25.37
N SER A 287 22.10 3.80 -26.09
CA SER A 287 22.19 3.67 -27.55
C SER A 287 21.97 2.23 -27.96
#